data_AF-A0A811NAN2-F1
#
_entry.id   AF-A0A811NAN2-F1
#
_cell.length_a   1.000
_cell.length_b   1.000
_cell.length_c   1.000
_cell.angle_alpha   90.00
_cell.angle_beta   90.00
_cell.angle_gamma   90.00
#
_symmetry.space_group_name_H-M   'P 1'
#
loop_
_entity.id
_entity.type
_entity.pdbx_description
1 polymer ?
#
loop_
_entity_poly.entity_id
_entity_poly.type
_entity_poly.pdbx_seq_one_letter_code
_entity_poly.pdbx_strand_id
1 'polypeptide(L)'
;MAPSLTHLYLSFGHFLAGILLCKMDSLVKAKISVSENRISEETQRELLGSLCNVTSLELIRFEAEVMLNDNSEFPIFHNLRTLDLHSCFLNEYELTGKLEALASFLQNAPCLEKLSLHYCMFYSFPDSEWEIERKNITLPIMMERFSVVKS
;
A
#
# COMPACT_ATOMS: atom_id res chain seq x y z
N MET A 1 -7.63 27.64 7.29
CA MET A 1 -6.44 27.47 6.45
C MET A 1 -5.94 26.05 6.66
N ALA A 2 -5.87 25.23 5.61
CA ALA A 2 -5.23 23.94 5.73
C ALA A 2 -3.70 24.18 5.82
N PRO A 3 -2.99 23.53 6.76
CA PRO A 3 -1.55 23.72 6.92
C PRO A 3 -0.80 23.32 5.65
N SER A 4 0.28 24.03 5.30
CA SER A 4 1.21 23.70 4.20
C SER A 4 2.12 22.51 4.56
N LEU A 5 1.55 21.48 5.19
CA LEU A 5 2.28 20.31 5.64
C LEU A 5 2.74 19.50 4.42
N THR A 6 4.05 19.39 4.22
CA THR A 6 4.64 18.68 3.08
C THR A 6 5.13 17.28 3.42
N HIS A 7 5.34 17.01 4.71
CA HIS A 7 5.86 15.75 5.22
C HIS A 7 5.01 15.30 6.40
N LEU A 8 4.55 14.06 6.37
CA LEU A 8 3.75 13.46 7.43
C LEU A 8 4.44 12.19 7.92
N TYR A 9 4.59 12.09 9.24
CA TYR A 9 4.97 10.84 9.90
C TYR A 9 3.89 10.48 10.91
N LEU A 10 3.33 9.29 10.76
CA LEU A 10 2.35 8.75 11.69
C LEU A 10 2.80 7.37 12.16
N SER A 11 2.81 7.18 13.47
CA SER A 11 3.01 5.88 14.10
C SER A 11 1.82 5.60 15.00
N PHE A 12 1.08 4.56 14.66
CA PHE A 12 -0.09 4.12 15.40
C PHE A 12 0.36 3.18 16.51
N GLY A 13 0.24 3.63 17.76
CA GLY A 13 0.31 2.77 18.96
C GLY A 13 -1.05 2.12 19.25
N HIS A 14 -1.42 2.01 20.53
CA HIS A 14 -2.71 1.45 21.00
C HIS A 14 -3.96 2.30 20.71
N PHE A 15 -3.94 3.18 19.71
CA PHE A 15 -5.07 4.08 19.42
C PHE A 15 -6.14 3.33 18.60
N LEU A 16 -7.29 3.06 19.25
CA LEU A 16 -8.42 2.31 18.70
C LEU A 16 -9.43 3.17 17.92
N ALA A 17 -9.36 4.49 18.03
CA ALA A 17 -10.21 5.41 17.27
C ALA A 17 -9.48 5.79 15.99
N GLY A 18 -9.90 5.24 14.85
CA GLY A 18 -9.28 5.45 13.55
C GLY A 18 -8.97 6.92 13.25
N ILE A 19 -7.82 7.17 12.60
CA ILE A 19 -7.41 8.51 12.20
C ILE A 19 -7.90 8.75 10.77
N LEU A 20 -8.85 9.66 10.62
CA LEU A 20 -9.22 10.20 9.31
C LEU A 20 -8.32 11.40 9.01
N LEU A 21 -7.46 11.28 8.00
CA LEU A 21 -6.75 12.43 7.47
C LEU A 21 -7.65 13.14 6.44
N CYS A 22 -7.97 14.40 6.70
CA CYS A 22 -8.55 15.24 5.66
C CYS A 22 -7.55 15.40 4.50
N LYS A 23 -8.06 15.57 3.28
CA LYS A 23 -7.24 15.78 2.09
C LYS A 23 -6.19 16.89 2.33
N MET A 24 -4.92 16.55 2.18
CA MET A 24 -3.79 17.48 2.36
C MET A 24 -3.14 17.74 1.00
N ASP A 25 -3.59 18.76 0.27
CA ASP A 25 -3.12 19.06 -1.10
C ASP A 25 -1.62 19.39 -1.18
N SER A 26 -1.01 19.82 -0.07
CA SER A 26 0.43 20.14 -0.01
C SER A 26 1.32 18.96 0.39
N LEU A 27 0.74 17.80 0.73
CA LEU A 27 1.50 16.67 1.26
C LEU A 27 2.28 15.96 0.15
N VAL A 28 3.61 15.96 0.27
CA VAL A 28 4.53 15.42 -0.74
C VAL A 28 5.05 14.04 -0.32
N LYS A 29 5.30 13.85 0.98
CA LYS A 29 5.83 12.61 1.55
C LYS A 29 5.04 12.15 2.77
N ALA A 30 4.82 10.86 2.87
CA ALA A 30 4.20 10.25 4.04
C ALA A 30 4.95 8.99 4.48
N LYS A 31 5.09 8.82 5.80
CA LYS A 31 5.59 7.61 6.44
C LYS A 31 4.57 7.16 7.48
N ILE A 32 4.03 5.96 7.29
CA ILE A 32 2.98 5.39 8.11
C ILE A 32 3.46 4.09 8.73
N SER A 33 3.34 3.99 10.05
CA SER A 33 3.69 2.78 10.80
C SER A 33 2.52 2.31 11.64
N VAL A 34 2.12 1.06 11.44
CA VAL A 34 1.04 0.41 12.19
C VAL A 34 1.65 -0.50 13.27
N SER A 35 1.23 -0.38 14.54
CA SER A 35 1.62 -1.32 15.60
C SER A 35 0.68 -2.53 15.66
N GLU A 36 1.08 -3.58 16.38
CA GLU A 36 0.46 -4.91 16.40
C GLU A 36 -0.99 -4.97 16.94
N ASN A 37 -1.58 -3.83 17.31
CA ASN A 37 -2.99 -3.75 17.69
C ASN A 37 -3.82 -3.21 16.52
N ARG A 38 -4.38 -4.16 15.78
CA ARG A 38 -5.02 -4.03 14.46
C ARG A 38 -6.07 -2.92 14.40
N ILE A 39 -5.72 -1.80 13.79
CA ILE A 39 -6.70 -0.92 13.14
C ILE A 39 -7.39 -1.74 12.04
N SER A 40 -8.70 -1.54 11.85
CA SER A 40 -9.45 -2.31 10.85
C SER A 40 -8.88 -2.09 9.45
N GLU A 41 -9.04 -3.10 8.58
CA GLU A 41 -8.62 -3.01 7.18
C GLU A 41 -9.26 -1.81 6.47
N GLU A 42 -10.52 -1.50 6.80
CA GLU A 42 -11.26 -0.34 6.33
C GLU A 42 -10.53 0.97 6.69
N THR A 43 -10.16 1.17 7.96
CA THR A 43 -9.40 2.36 8.38
C THR A 43 -8.05 2.45 7.70
N GLN A 44 -7.37 1.32 7.46
CA GLN A 44 -6.10 1.32 6.72
C GLN A 44 -6.30 1.75 5.26
N ARG A 45 -7.37 1.28 4.61
CA ARG A 45 -7.70 1.66 3.23
C ARG A 45 -8.11 3.13 3.13
N GLU A 46 -8.93 3.63 4.06
CA GLU A 46 -9.29 5.06 4.13
C GLU A 46 -8.04 5.93 4.30
N LEU A 47 -7.12 5.52 5.17
CA LEU A 47 -5.85 6.20 5.38
C LEU A 47 -5.02 6.22 4.09
N LEU A 48 -4.88 5.09 3.39
CA LEU A 48 -4.21 5.05 2.09
C LEU A 48 -4.89 5.97 1.07
N GLY A 49 -6.22 6.03 1.06
CA GLY A 49 -6.99 6.91 0.18
C GLY A 49 -6.70 8.40 0.41
N SER A 50 -6.49 8.80 1.66
CA SER A 50 -6.11 10.19 1.99
C SER A 50 -4.72 10.58 1.50
N LEU A 51 -3.87 9.60 1.17
CA LEU A 51 -2.48 9.77 0.77
C LEU A 51 -2.27 9.64 -0.75
N CYS A 52 -3.34 9.52 -1.55
CA CYS A 52 -3.27 9.26 -3.00
C CYS A 52 -2.47 10.31 -3.81
N ASN A 53 -2.29 11.51 -3.27
CA ASN A 53 -1.57 12.61 -3.92
C ASN A 53 -0.06 12.65 -3.62
N VAL A 54 0.45 11.85 -2.69
CA VAL A 54 1.87 11.92 -2.30
C VAL A 54 2.78 11.39 -3.41
N THR A 55 4.02 11.89 -3.41
CA THR A 55 5.07 11.44 -4.35
C THR A 55 5.97 10.35 -3.75
N SER A 56 6.01 10.29 -2.42
CA SER A 56 6.82 9.33 -1.66
C SER A 56 6.02 8.78 -0.50
N LEU A 57 5.91 7.45 -0.44
CA LEU A 57 5.16 6.75 0.58
C LEU A 57 6.01 5.64 1.18
N GLU A 58 6.15 5.67 2.50
CA GLU A 58 6.74 4.59 3.28
C GLU A 58 5.66 3.96 4.16
N LEU A 59 5.44 2.65 4.01
CA LEU A 59 4.47 1.87 4.77
C LEU A 59 5.21 0.83 5.59
N ILE A 60 4.94 0.82 6.89
CA ILE A 60 5.55 -0.10 7.83
C ILE A 60 4.47 -0.97 8.46
N ARG A 61 4.63 -2.30 8.35
CA ARG A 61 3.76 -3.33 8.96
C ARG A 61 2.32 -3.35 8.45
N PHE A 62 2.12 -3.07 7.16
CA PHE A 62 0.82 -3.23 6.52
C PHE A 62 0.55 -4.70 6.14
N GLU A 63 -0.69 -5.13 6.31
CA GLU A 63 -1.17 -6.46 5.95
C GLU A 63 -1.51 -6.55 4.45
N ALA A 64 -1.53 -7.76 3.89
CA ALA A 64 -1.72 -7.99 2.46
C ALA A 64 -3.13 -7.60 2.00
N GLU A 65 -4.12 -7.94 2.82
CA GLU A 65 -5.55 -7.75 2.57
C GLU A 65 -5.88 -6.28 2.35
N VAL A 66 -5.15 -5.36 2.99
CA VAL A 66 -5.35 -3.92 2.84
C VAL A 66 -5.00 -3.45 1.42
N MET A 67 -4.05 -4.11 0.76
CA MET A 67 -3.54 -3.73 -0.57
C MET A 67 -4.23 -4.50 -1.70
N LEU A 68 -5.03 -5.51 -1.39
CA LEU A 68 -5.82 -6.24 -2.36
C LEU A 68 -6.92 -5.36 -2.96
N ASN A 69 -6.99 -5.32 -4.29
CA ASN A 69 -8.00 -4.55 -5.02
C ASN A 69 -9.21 -5.42 -5.39
N ASP A 70 -9.81 -6.04 -4.37
CA ASP A 70 -10.93 -6.98 -4.56
C ASP A 70 -12.26 -6.26 -4.80
N ASN A 71 -12.31 -4.97 -4.47
CA ASN A 71 -13.45 -4.06 -4.64
C ASN A 71 -12.98 -2.80 -5.37
N SER A 72 -13.84 -2.20 -6.20
CA SER A 72 -13.55 -1.08 -7.10
C SER A 72 -13.14 0.27 -6.45
N GLU A 73 -12.79 0.27 -5.17
CA GLU A 73 -12.56 1.48 -4.36
C GLU A 73 -11.09 1.64 -3.90
N PHE A 74 -10.16 0.79 -4.35
CA PHE A 74 -8.75 1.00 -4.01
C PHE A 74 -8.22 2.33 -4.62
N PRO A 75 -7.51 3.17 -3.84
CA PRO A 75 -7.10 4.48 -4.29
C PRO A 75 -6.04 4.43 -5.39
N ILE A 76 -6.16 5.33 -6.37
CA ILE A 76 -5.18 5.49 -7.45
C ILE A 76 -4.14 6.56 -7.05
N PHE A 77 -2.89 6.14 -6.98
CA PHE A 77 -1.72 6.93 -6.61
C PHE A 77 -1.03 7.52 -7.86
N HIS A 78 -1.68 8.49 -8.50
CA HIS A 78 -1.22 9.08 -9.77
C HIS A 78 0.11 9.84 -9.69
N ASN A 79 0.49 10.34 -8.51
CA ASN A 79 1.73 11.11 -8.32
C ASN A 79 2.86 10.30 -7.67
N LEU A 80 2.57 9.07 -7.22
CA LEU A 80 3.51 8.29 -6.43
C LEU A 80 4.67 7.81 -7.31
N ARG A 81 5.89 8.26 -6.97
CA ARG A 81 7.12 7.86 -7.68
C ARG A 81 7.95 6.89 -6.86
N THR A 82 7.86 6.96 -5.54
CA THR A 82 8.65 6.10 -4.63
C THR A 82 7.75 5.44 -3.60
N LEU A 83 7.83 4.11 -3.53
CA LEU A 83 7.15 3.28 -2.54
C LEU A 83 8.18 2.46 -1.77
N ASP A 84 8.13 2.54 -0.45
CA ASP A 84 8.93 1.74 0.46
C ASP A 84 8.00 0.93 1.37
N LEU A 85 8.13 -0.39 1.34
CA LEU A 85 7.38 -1.32 2.16
C LEU A 85 8.33 -2.00 3.13
N HIS A 86 8.11 -1.81 4.43
CA HIS A 86 8.97 -2.33 5.47
C HIS A 86 8.19 -3.19 6.46
N SER A 87 8.59 -4.45 6.63
CA SER A 87 7.88 -5.42 7.47
C SER A 87 6.40 -5.62 7.05
N CYS A 88 6.08 -5.43 5.78
CA CYS A 88 4.72 -5.64 5.23
C CYS A 88 4.53 -7.10 4.78
N PHE A 89 3.28 -7.53 4.66
CA PHE A 89 2.91 -8.89 4.22
C PHE A 89 3.46 -10.00 5.14
N LEU A 90 3.48 -9.75 6.44
CA LEU A 90 3.98 -10.68 7.47
C LEU A 90 2.88 -11.54 8.10
N ASN A 91 1.63 -11.39 7.64
CA ASN A 91 0.49 -12.21 8.02
C ASN A 91 0.58 -13.64 7.45
N GLU A 92 -0.35 -14.51 7.86
CA GLU A 92 -0.44 -15.93 7.45
C GLU A 92 -0.93 -16.13 6.00
N TYR A 93 -1.09 -15.05 5.23
CA TYR A 93 -1.52 -15.11 3.84
C TYR A 93 -0.52 -15.89 2.98
N GLU A 94 -1.03 -16.68 2.04
CA GLU A 94 -0.16 -17.41 1.11
C GLU A 94 0.69 -16.43 0.28
N LEU A 95 1.90 -16.86 -0.09
CA LEU A 95 2.80 -16.06 -0.92
C LEU A 95 2.11 -15.57 -2.20
N THR A 96 1.28 -16.41 -2.84
CA THR A 96 0.52 -16.02 -4.04
C THR A 96 -0.35 -14.80 -3.76
N GLY A 97 -1.15 -14.84 -2.69
CA GLY A 97 -2.03 -13.73 -2.33
C GLY A 97 -1.28 -12.46 -1.94
N LYS A 98 -0.10 -12.59 -1.30
CA LYS A 98 0.78 -11.45 -1.00
C LYS A 98 1.32 -10.79 -2.27
N LEU A 99 1.69 -11.61 -3.26
CA LEU A 99 2.16 -11.15 -4.56
C LEU A 99 1.03 -10.48 -5.37
N GLU A 100 -0.19 -11.02 -5.30
CA GLU A 100 -1.38 -10.41 -5.89
C GLU A 100 -1.69 -9.06 -5.26
N ALA A 101 -1.65 -8.94 -3.94
CA ALA A 101 -1.82 -7.67 -3.24
C ALA A 101 -0.80 -6.61 -3.68
N LEU A 102 0.48 -7.00 -3.79
CA LEU A 102 1.51 -6.12 -4.32
C LEU A 102 1.21 -5.72 -5.77
N ALA A 103 0.81 -6.67 -6.61
CA ALA A 103 0.45 -6.42 -8.00
C ALA A 103 -0.71 -5.41 -8.12
N SER A 104 -1.76 -5.59 -7.31
CA SER A 104 -2.91 -4.70 -7.22
C SER A 104 -2.50 -3.28 -6.82
N PHE A 105 -1.61 -3.12 -5.85
CA PHE A 105 -1.09 -1.82 -5.47
C PHE A 105 -0.33 -1.16 -6.63
N LEU A 106 0.57 -1.90 -7.28
CA LEU A 106 1.38 -1.40 -8.40
C LEU A 106 0.53 -0.96 -9.59
N GLN A 107 -0.55 -1.69 -9.89
CA GLN A 107 -1.51 -1.28 -10.94
C GLN A 107 -2.18 0.07 -10.63
N ASN A 108 -2.36 0.39 -9.35
CA ASN A 108 -2.93 1.65 -8.90
C ASN A 108 -1.88 2.76 -8.72
N ALA A 109 -0.60 2.49 -8.99
CA ALA A 109 0.49 3.48 -8.94
C ALA A 109 1.19 3.57 -10.31
N PRO A 110 0.51 4.09 -11.36
CA PRO A 110 1.00 4.01 -12.74
C PRO A 110 2.28 4.81 -13.02
N CYS A 111 2.63 5.77 -12.15
CA CYS A 111 3.83 6.59 -12.27
C CYS A 111 4.96 6.16 -11.31
N LEU A 112 4.86 4.97 -10.71
CA LEU A 112 5.86 4.47 -9.77
C LEU A 112 7.20 4.20 -10.47
N GLU A 113 8.26 4.84 -9.98
CA GLU A 113 9.61 4.71 -10.53
C GLU A 113 10.50 3.79 -9.68
N LYS A 114 10.23 3.72 -8.38
CA LYS A 114 11.02 2.94 -7.41
C LYS A 114 10.11 2.23 -6.41
N LEU A 115 10.29 0.92 -6.32
CA LEU A 115 9.76 0.06 -5.27
C LEU A 115 10.92 -0.48 -4.42
N SER A 116 10.82 -0.36 -3.09
CA SER A 116 11.76 -0.98 -2.14
C SER A 116 10.99 -1.89 -1.19
N LEU A 117 11.49 -3.11 -0.99
CA LEU A 117 10.90 -4.11 -0.09
C LEU A 117 11.94 -4.46 0.99
N HIS A 118 11.58 -4.26 2.25
CA HIS A 118 12.44 -4.50 3.39
C HIS A 118 11.74 -5.44 4.38
N TYR A 119 12.32 -6.63 4.63
CA TYR A 119 11.75 -7.61 5.55
C TYR A 119 10.27 -7.97 5.25
N CYS A 120 9.92 -8.14 3.98
CA CYS A 120 8.56 -8.44 3.54
C CYS A 120 8.36 -9.92 3.20
N MET A 121 7.10 -10.36 3.15
CA MET A 121 6.60 -11.65 2.64
C MET A 121 6.98 -12.92 3.44
N PHE A 122 8.19 -12.99 4.00
CA PHE A 122 8.71 -14.19 4.65
C PHE A 122 9.27 -13.92 6.05
N TYR A 123 8.94 -14.81 6.99
CA TYR A 123 9.76 -15.07 8.17
C TYR A 123 10.59 -16.31 7.89
N SER A 124 11.91 -16.18 7.76
CA SER A 124 12.80 -17.33 7.74
C SER A 124 12.93 -17.87 9.16
N PHE A 125 12.21 -18.95 9.49
CA PHE A 125 12.54 -19.74 10.68
C PHE A 125 13.66 -20.74 10.32
N PRO A 126 14.75 -20.83 11.11
CA PRO A 126 15.90 -21.67 10.79
C PRO A 126 15.56 -23.15 10.53
N ASP A 127 14.47 -23.64 11.12
CA ASP A 127 14.12 -25.07 11.14
C ASP A 127 13.08 -25.47 10.10
N SER A 128 12.72 -24.55 9.19
CA SER A 128 11.68 -24.79 8.20
C SER A 128 12.27 -25.00 6.81
N GLU A 129 12.20 -26.24 6.32
CA GLU A 129 12.51 -26.60 4.93
C GLU A 129 11.41 -26.04 4.02
N TRP A 130 11.57 -24.80 3.56
CA TRP A 130 10.68 -24.25 2.53
C TRP A 130 11.26 -24.57 1.16
N GLU A 131 10.52 -25.34 0.37
CA GLU A 131 10.68 -25.36 -1.07
C GLU A 131 10.36 -23.95 -1.59
N ILE A 132 11.38 -23.18 -1.99
CA ILE A 132 11.19 -21.85 -2.56
C ILE A 132 10.62 -22.03 -3.97
N GLU A 133 9.30 -22.12 -4.04
CA GLU A 133 8.60 -22.10 -5.32
C GLU A 133 8.68 -20.67 -5.88
N ARG A 134 9.37 -20.52 -7.02
CA ARG A 134 9.42 -19.24 -7.73
C ARG A 134 8.04 -18.90 -8.26
N LYS A 135 7.45 -17.82 -7.76
CA LYS A 135 6.18 -17.27 -8.26
C LYS A 135 6.42 -15.94 -8.95
N ASN A 136 5.80 -15.77 -10.11
CA ASN A 136 5.90 -14.55 -10.91
C ASN A 136 4.68 -13.66 -10.66
N ILE A 137 4.90 -12.35 -10.69
CA ILE A 137 3.82 -11.36 -10.73
C ILE A 137 3.59 -10.97 -12.18
N THR A 138 2.35 -11.10 -12.66
CA THR A 138 1.95 -10.57 -13.97
C THR A 138 1.17 -9.28 -13.76
N LEU A 139 1.71 -8.16 -14.23
CA LEU A 139 0.97 -6.91 -14.28
C LEU A 139 0.21 -6.83 -15.62
N PRO A 140 -1.13 -6.74 -15.62
CA PRO A 140 -1.88 -6.49 -16.84
C PRO A 140 -1.47 -5.12 -17.40
N ILE A 141 -1.25 -5.05 -18.71
CA ILE A 141 -0.99 -3.79 -19.40
C ILE A 141 -2.24 -2.93 -19.22
N MET A 142 -2.08 -1.75 -18.62
CA MET A 142 -3.16 -0.79 -18.41
C MET A 142 -3.61 -0.28 -19.78
N MET A 143 -4.62 -0.94 -20.38
CA MET A 143 -5.31 -0.37 -21.54
C MET A 143 -6.06 0.85 -21.05
N GLU A 144 -5.65 2.03 -21.54
CA GLU A 144 -6.38 3.28 -21.36
C GLU A 144 -7.85 3.02 -21.68
N ARG A 145 -8.72 3.15 -20.66
CA ARG A 145 -10.17 3.10 -20.85
C ARG A 145 -10.58 4.35 -21.62
N PHE A 146 -10.36 4.36 -22.93
CA PHE A 146 -10.99 5.31 -23.83
C PHE A 146 -12.48 4.98 -23.86
N SER A 147 -13.25 5.71 -23.06
CA SER A 147 -14.68 5.82 -23.23
C SER A 147 -14.94 6.35 -24.63
N VAL A 148 -15.34 5.47 -25.56
CA VAL A 148 -15.91 5.88 -26.85
C VAL A 148 -17.22 6.60 -26.53
N VAL A 149 -17.17 7.92 -26.51
CA VAL A 149 -18.38 8.76 -26.56
C VAL A 149 -19.00 8.52 -27.93
N LYS A 150 -20.06 7.71 -27.99
CA LYS A 150 -20.94 7.66 -29.15
C LYS A 150 -21.73 8.96 -29.16
N SER A 151 -21.39 9.85 -30.09
CA SER A 151 -22.23 10.94 -30.59
C SER A 151 -23.38 10.39 -31.43
#